data_AF-A0A6G3WMG5-F1
#
_entry.id   AF-A0A6G3WMG5-F1
#
_cell.length_a   1.000
_cell.length_b   1.000
_cell.length_c   1.000
_cell.angle_alpha   90.00
_cell.angle_beta   90.00
_cell.angle_gamma   90.00
#
_symmetry.space_group_name_H-M   'P 1'
#
loop_
_entity.id
_entity.type
_entity.pdbx_description
1 polymer ?
#
loop_
_entity_poly.entity_id
_entity_poly.type
_entity_poly.pdbx_seq_one_letter_code
_entity_poly.pdbx_strand_id
1 'polypeptide(L)'
;YAAADPGSPELAGIVAEAVPDPADRLDLDALDRPLEGVSHASPEALQEALRTYITDDLTRRHDPGHSEDLAVFLGLLSAYAQLVRLGDIGGWWHGFFSYLASGPPGPRLHQLLALSRAGVVRFLGAGLTVETDEERGLYRARSATVPGASTEARALVEARLPDPSLQHTASPLLR
;
A
#
# COMPACT_ATOMS: atom_id res chain seq x y z
N TYR A 1 11.53 -23.74 -21.45
CA TYR A 1 12.74 -22.91 -21.23
C TYR A 1 12.29 -21.48 -21.03
N ALA A 2 12.80 -20.82 -19.99
CA ALA A 2 12.52 -19.40 -19.78
C ALA A 2 13.31 -18.57 -20.80
N ALA A 3 12.66 -17.58 -21.42
CA ALA A 3 13.28 -16.69 -22.40
C ALA A 3 14.19 -15.62 -21.75
N ALA A 4 14.03 -15.39 -20.44
CA ALA A 4 14.81 -14.48 -19.62
C ALA A 4 14.69 -14.89 -18.13
N ASP A 5 15.60 -14.42 -17.29
CA ASP A 5 15.54 -14.63 -15.84
C ASP A 5 14.51 -13.70 -15.19
N PRO A 6 13.87 -14.10 -14.06
CA PRO A 6 12.96 -13.22 -13.33
C PRO A 6 13.65 -11.91 -12.91
N GLY A 7 13.00 -10.78 -13.19
CA GLY A 7 13.50 -9.43 -12.86
C GLY A 7 14.68 -8.94 -13.72
N SER A 8 15.06 -9.68 -14.77
CA SER A 8 16.20 -9.29 -15.60
C SER A 8 15.87 -8.14 -16.58
N PRO A 9 16.86 -7.34 -17.02
CA PRO A 9 16.66 -6.32 -18.05
C PRO A 9 16.12 -6.89 -19.37
N GLU A 10 16.46 -8.13 -19.70
CA GLU A 10 15.96 -8.83 -20.88
C GLU A 10 14.46 -9.10 -20.76
N LEU A 11 13.99 -9.57 -19.60
CA LEU A 11 12.56 -9.74 -19.33
C LEU A 11 11.83 -8.39 -19.39
N ALA A 12 12.42 -7.34 -18.83
CA ALA A 12 11.85 -5.99 -18.89
C ALA A 12 11.72 -5.49 -20.34
N GLY A 13 12.71 -5.78 -21.20
CA GLY A 13 12.65 -5.47 -22.64
C GLY A 13 11.51 -6.21 -23.36
N ILE A 14 11.35 -7.51 -23.09
CA ILE A 14 10.24 -8.32 -23.64
C ILE A 14 8.88 -7.77 -23.19
N VAL A 15 8.73 -7.44 -21.91
CA VAL A 15 7.50 -6.84 -21.37
C VAL A 15 7.23 -5.48 -22.01
N ALA A 16 8.24 -4.65 -22.19
CA ALA A 16 8.07 -3.32 -22.78
C ALA A 16 7.64 -3.37 -24.26
N GLU A 17 8.08 -4.38 -25.01
CA GLU A 17 7.63 -4.62 -26.38
C GLU A 17 6.20 -5.17 -26.43
N ALA A 18 5.85 -6.10 -25.53
CA ALA A 18 4.53 -6.73 -25.50
C ALA A 18 3.42 -5.85 -24.89
N VAL A 19 3.79 -4.97 -23.95
CA VAL A 19 2.91 -4.05 -23.22
C VAL A 19 3.45 -2.63 -23.41
N PRO A 20 3.09 -1.93 -24.50
CA PRO A 20 3.68 -0.63 -24.85
C PRO A 20 3.36 0.46 -23.83
N ASP A 21 2.15 0.46 -23.27
CA ASP A 21 1.78 1.41 -22.22
C ASP A 21 2.46 1.02 -20.90
N PRO A 22 3.35 1.85 -20.34
CA PRO A 22 3.96 1.56 -19.05
C PRO A 22 2.95 1.45 -17.90
N ALA A 23 1.77 2.08 -18.01
CA ALA A 23 0.73 2.01 -16.98
C ALA A 23 0.06 0.62 -16.90
N ASP A 24 0.20 -0.22 -17.93
CA ASP A 24 -0.39 -1.57 -17.98
C ASP A 24 0.61 -2.66 -17.60
N ARG A 25 1.86 -2.29 -17.28
CA ARG A 25 2.90 -3.24 -16.91
C ARG A 25 2.75 -3.61 -15.44
N LEU A 26 2.71 -4.92 -15.16
CA LEU A 26 2.66 -5.42 -13.79
C LEU A 26 4.00 -5.21 -13.08
N ASP A 27 3.99 -4.30 -12.11
CA ASP A 27 5.11 -4.05 -11.19
C ASP A 27 4.67 -4.38 -9.75
N LEU A 28 5.15 -5.52 -9.24
CA LEU A 28 4.78 -5.98 -7.90
C LEU A 28 5.37 -5.10 -6.79
N ASP A 29 6.55 -4.52 -7.01
CA ASP A 29 7.22 -3.68 -6.01
C ASP A 29 6.50 -2.34 -5.89
N ALA A 30 6.09 -1.75 -7.02
CA ALA A 30 5.29 -0.52 -7.05
C ALA A 30 3.89 -0.74 -6.44
N LEU A 31 3.28 -1.92 -6.63
CA LEU A 31 2.01 -2.26 -6.00
C LEU A 31 2.13 -2.47 -4.48
N ASP A 32 3.20 -3.11 -4.01
CA ASP A 32 3.43 -3.35 -2.58
C ASP A 32 3.83 -2.06 -1.85
N ARG A 33 4.67 -1.23 -2.47
CA ARG A 33 5.26 -0.03 -1.86
C ARG A 33 5.16 1.19 -2.81
N PRO A 34 3.95 1.72 -3.05
CA PRO A 34 3.72 2.80 -4.03
C PRO A 34 4.39 4.13 -3.69
N LEU A 35 4.91 4.30 -2.48
CA LEU A 35 5.62 5.49 -2.02
C LEU A 35 7.13 5.27 -1.85
N GLU A 36 7.65 4.09 -2.18
CA GLU A 36 9.09 3.81 -2.11
C GLU A 36 9.84 4.72 -3.11
N GLY A 37 10.87 5.41 -2.65
CA GLY A 37 11.64 6.35 -3.48
C GLY A 37 10.89 7.63 -3.90
N VAL A 38 9.62 7.79 -3.53
CA VAL A 38 8.82 8.99 -3.82
C VAL A 38 9.17 10.10 -2.82
N SER A 39 9.42 11.31 -3.34
CA SER A 39 9.65 12.52 -2.55
C SER A 39 8.84 13.68 -3.09
N HIS A 40 8.25 14.46 -2.19
CA HIS A 40 7.50 15.67 -2.48
C HIS A 40 8.11 16.87 -1.76
N ALA A 41 8.04 18.03 -2.41
CA ALA A 41 8.62 19.27 -1.89
C ALA A 41 7.85 19.85 -0.68
N SER A 42 6.60 19.43 -0.46
CA SER A 42 5.77 19.92 0.65
C SER A 42 4.71 18.91 1.11
N PRO A 43 4.18 19.06 2.35
CA PRO A 43 3.06 18.26 2.82
C PRO A 43 1.81 18.39 1.94
N GLU A 44 1.57 19.56 1.36
CA GLU A 44 0.45 19.86 0.47
C GLU A 44 0.59 19.13 -0.87
N ALA A 45 1.80 19.08 -1.42
CA ALA A 45 2.09 18.31 -2.63
C ALA A 45 1.86 16.80 -2.41
N LEU A 46 2.24 16.28 -1.24
CA LEU A 46 1.90 14.90 -0.85
C LEU A 46 0.39 14.69 -0.77
N GLN A 47 -0.36 15.64 -0.20
CA GLN A 47 -1.82 15.49 -0.12
C GLN A 47 -2.45 15.39 -1.51
N GLU A 48 -1.98 16.21 -2.46
CA GLU A 48 -2.49 16.18 -3.82
C GLU A 48 -2.11 14.87 -4.52
N ALA A 49 -0.84 14.48 -4.46
CA ALA A 49 -0.36 13.25 -5.07
C ALA A 49 -1.12 12.01 -4.61
N LEU A 50 -1.37 11.87 -3.29
CA LEU A 50 -2.12 10.72 -2.78
C LEU A 50 -3.61 10.78 -3.11
N ARG A 51 -4.21 11.96 -3.19
CA ARG A 51 -5.60 12.07 -3.66
C ARG A 51 -5.72 11.67 -5.13
N THR A 52 -4.78 12.10 -5.97
CA THR A 52 -4.70 11.70 -7.38
C THR A 52 -4.52 10.19 -7.50
N TYR A 53 -3.53 9.61 -6.81
CA TYR A 53 -3.29 8.17 -6.79
C TYR A 53 -4.55 7.35 -6.45
N ILE A 54 -5.26 7.73 -5.37
CA ILE A 54 -6.50 7.03 -4.97
C ILE A 54 -7.62 7.23 -6.01
N THR A 55 -7.71 8.42 -6.61
CA THR A 55 -8.75 8.74 -7.61
C THR A 55 -8.50 7.99 -8.91
N ASP A 56 -7.25 7.86 -9.33
CA ASP A 56 -6.84 7.14 -10.52
C ASP A 56 -7.10 5.63 -10.36
N ASP A 57 -6.76 5.04 -9.21
CA ASP A 57 -7.07 3.64 -8.90
C ASP A 57 -8.59 3.39 -8.90
N LEU A 58 -9.37 4.28 -8.26
CA LEU A 58 -10.83 4.18 -8.29
C LEU A 58 -11.41 4.27 -9.70
N THR A 59 -10.87 5.16 -10.53
CA THR A 59 -11.35 5.35 -11.91
C THR A 59 -11.02 4.14 -12.76
N ARG A 60 -9.75 3.70 -12.74
CA ARG A 60 -9.27 2.55 -13.51
C ARG A 60 -10.02 1.27 -13.17
N ARG A 61 -10.21 0.96 -11.88
CA ARG A 61 -10.90 -0.27 -11.45
C ARG A 61 -12.40 -0.31 -11.77
N HIS A 62 -13.01 0.82 -12.12
CA HIS A 62 -14.40 0.89 -12.56
C HIS A 62 -14.55 0.99 -14.08
N ASP A 63 -13.46 1.00 -14.84
CA ASP A 63 -13.47 1.04 -16.29
C ASP A 63 -13.34 -0.38 -16.88
N PRO A 64 -14.34 -0.90 -17.61
CA PRO A 64 -14.24 -2.20 -18.26
C PRO A 64 -13.14 -2.26 -19.35
N GLY A 65 -12.62 -1.12 -19.80
CA GLY A 65 -11.45 -1.03 -20.67
C GLY A 65 -10.16 -1.55 -20.03
N HIS A 66 -10.13 -1.68 -18.70
CA HIS A 66 -8.99 -2.17 -17.91
C HIS A 66 -9.22 -3.57 -17.31
N SER A 67 -9.89 -4.44 -18.06
CA SER A 67 -10.26 -5.80 -17.60
C SER A 67 -9.06 -6.69 -17.24
N GLU A 68 -7.86 -6.36 -17.71
CA GLU A 68 -6.61 -7.00 -17.35
C GLU A 68 -6.29 -6.91 -15.86
N ASP A 69 -6.75 -5.88 -15.15
CA ASP A 69 -6.57 -5.77 -13.69
C ASP A 69 -7.31 -6.90 -12.95
N LEU A 70 -8.49 -7.30 -13.47
CA LEU A 70 -9.20 -8.48 -12.96
C LEU A 70 -8.43 -9.77 -13.28
N ALA A 71 -7.80 -9.87 -14.44
CA ALA A 71 -6.98 -11.02 -14.79
C ALA A 71 -5.76 -11.15 -13.88
N VAL A 72 -5.09 -10.03 -13.55
CA VAL A 72 -4.00 -9.98 -12.56
C VAL A 72 -4.49 -10.45 -11.19
N PHE A 73 -5.63 -9.95 -10.71
CA PHE A 73 -6.22 -10.41 -9.46
C PHE A 73 -6.48 -11.92 -9.46
N LEU A 74 -7.13 -12.45 -10.50
CA LEU A 74 -7.44 -13.88 -10.59
C LEU A 74 -6.17 -14.75 -10.67
N GLY A 75 -5.15 -14.27 -11.39
CA GLY A 75 -3.84 -14.92 -11.47
C GLY A 75 -3.14 -14.99 -10.11
N LEU A 76 -3.11 -13.87 -9.39
CA LEU A 76 -2.52 -13.80 -8.05
C LEU A 76 -3.33 -14.60 -7.02
N LEU A 77 -4.66 -14.62 -7.12
CA LEU A 77 -5.51 -15.46 -6.28
C LEU A 77 -5.23 -16.96 -6.51
N SER A 78 -5.07 -17.35 -7.78
CA SER A 78 -4.69 -18.72 -8.13
C SER A 78 -3.33 -19.08 -7.53
N ALA A 79 -2.31 -18.23 -7.73
CA ALA A 79 -0.98 -18.41 -7.15
C ALA A 79 -1.03 -18.49 -5.62
N TYR A 80 -1.79 -17.59 -4.98
CA TYR A 80 -1.96 -17.56 -3.54
C TYR A 80 -2.51 -18.89 -3.03
N ALA A 81 -3.60 -19.39 -3.65
CA ALA A 81 -4.20 -20.66 -3.28
C ALA A 81 -3.25 -21.85 -3.45
N GLN A 82 -2.29 -21.79 -4.37
CA GLN A 82 -1.25 -22.81 -4.51
C GLN A 82 -0.17 -22.69 -3.43
N LEU A 83 0.37 -21.48 -3.23
CA LEU A 83 1.51 -21.24 -2.35
C LEU A 83 1.19 -21.46 -0.87
N VAL A 84 0.00 -21.07 -0.41
CA VAL A 84 -0.39 -21.26 1.01
C VAL A 84 -0.37 -22.72 1.45
N ARG A 85 -0.47 -23.67 0.51
CA ARG A 85 -0.40 -25.11 0.81
C ARG A 85 1.01 -25.60 1.12
N LEU A 86 2.02 -24.77 0.85
CA LEU A 86 3.42 -25.06 1.18
C LEU A 86 3.74 -24.76 2.65
N GLY A 87 2.79 -24.22 3.42
CA GLY A 87 2.98 -23.86 4.82
C GLY A 87 3.43 -22.41 4.97
N ASP A 88 4.46 -22.18 5.78
CA ASP A 88 5.02 -20.84 6.02
C ASP A 88 5.82 -20.35 4.80
N ILE A 89 5.19 -19.48 4.01
CA ILE A 89 5.76 -18.81 2.83
C ILE A 89 6.17 -17.36 3.14
N GLY A 90 6.27 -17.02 4.43
CA GLY A 90 6.59 -15.68 4.90
C GLY A 90 5.40 -14.72 4.91
N GLY A 91 5.43 -13.76 5.83
CA GLY A 91 4.36 -12.78 6.03
C GLY A 91 4.17 -11.82 4.85
N TRP A 92 5.22 -11.59 4.05
CA TRP A 92 5.17 -10.66 2.92
C TRP A 92 4.11 -11.07 1.88
N TRP A 93 4.12 -12.33 1.42
CA TRP A 93 3.20 -12.78 0.38
C TRP A 93 1.73 -12.69 0.82
N HIS A 94 1.45 -13.08 2.07
CA HIS A 94 0.12 -12.96 2.64
C HIS A 94 -0.31 -11.49 2.77
N GLY A 95 0.60 -10.61 3.22
CA GLY A 95 0.36 -9.17 3.34
C GLY A 95 0.06 -8.51 1.99
N PHE A 96 0.95 -8.72 1.00
CA PHE A 96 0.82 -8.21 -0.36
C PHE A 96 -0.50 -8.64 -1.00
N PHE A 97 -0.81 -9.95 -0.98
CA PHE A 97 -2.05 -10.44 -1.58
C PHE A 97 -3.28 -9.92 -0.82
N SER A 98 -3.24 -9.85 0.51
CA SER A 98 -4.37 -9.32 1.30
C SER A 98 -4.62 -7.85 1.01
N TYR A 99 -3.57 -7.05 0.82
CA TYR A 99 -3.68 -5.66 0.38
C TYR A 99 -4.37 -5.56 -0.99
N LEU A 100 -3.92 -6.35 -1.98
CA LEU A 100 -4.48 -6.30 -3.32
C LEU A 100 -5.92 -6.82 -3.39
N ALA A 101 -6.20 -7.93 -2.70
CA ALA A 101 -7.46 -8.67 -2.81
C ALA A 101 -8.57 -8.12 -1.90
N SER A 102 -8.20 -7.64 -0.71
CA SER A 102 -9.13 -7.17 0.32
C SER A 102 -8.92 -5.69 0.65
N GLY A 103 -8.20 -4.95 -0.20
CA GLY A 103 -7.94 -3.52 -0.05
C GLY A 103 -9.19 -2.69 0.27
N PRO A 104 -9.02 -1.43 0.70
CA PRO A 104 -10.13 -0.62 1.18
C PRO A 104 -11.23 -0.54 0.11
N PRO A 105 -12.49 -0.88 0.44
CA PRO A 105 -13.55 -0.92 -0.56
C PRO A 105 -13.80 0.49 -1.12
N GLY A 106 -14.13 0.60 -2.40
CA GLY A 106 -14.26 1.88 -3.11
C GLY A 106 -15.04 2.98 -2.37
N PRO A 107 -16.21 2.68 -1.77
CA PRO A 107 -16.93 3.68 -0.96
C PRO A 107 -16.12 4.26 0.21
N ARG A 108 -15.25 3.46 0.85
CA ARG A 108 -14.37 3.93 1.93
C ARG A 108 -13.25 4.82 1.39
N LEU A 109 -12.72 4.53 0.20
CA LEU A 109 -11.75 5.41 -0.45
C LEU A 109 -12.37 6.77 -0.83
N HIS A 110 -13.61 6.80 -1.33
CA HIS A 110 -14.32 8.07 -1.56
C HIS A 110 -14.52 8.88 -0.27
N GLN A 111 -14.84 8.21 0.84
CA GLN A 111 -14.95 8.87 2.16
C GLN A 111 -13.60 9.40 2.64
N LEU A 112 -12.53 8.61 2.51
CA LEU A 112 -11.17 9.03 2.85
C LEU A 112 -10.74 10.26 2.04
N LEU A 113 -11.01 10.27 0.73
CA LEU A 113 -10.78 11.42 -0.14
C LEU A 113 -11.56 12.66 0.32
N ALA A 114 -12.83 12.50 0.71
CA ALA A 114 -13.65 13.60 1.21
C ALA A 114 -13.10 14.18 2.52
N LEU A 115 -12.72 13.32 3.47
CA LEU A 115 -12.09 13.73 4.72
C LEU A 115 -10.72 14.39 4.50
N SER A 116 -9.95 13.91 3.53
CA SER A 116 -8.68 14.52 3.13
C SER A 116 -8.87 15.93 2.57
N ARG A 117 -9.83 16.11 1.65
CA ARG A 117 -10.17 17.44 1.10
C ARG A 117 -10.69 18.40 2.17
N ALA A 118 -11.42 17.90 3.16
CA ALA A 118 -11.90 18.68 4.29
C ALA A 118 -10.81 19.02 5.32
N GLY A 119 -9.59 18.48 5.17
CA GLY A 119 -8.49 18.68 6.12
C GLY A 119 -8.64 17.90 7.44
N VAL A 120 -9.63 17.01 7.53
CA VAL A 120 -9.86 16.17 8.72
C VAL A 120 -8.85 15.02 8.78
N VAL A 121 -8.50 14.47 7.62
CA VAL A 121 -7.44 13.45 7.47
C VAL A 121 -6.31 14.05 6.65
N ARG A 122 -5.06 13.83 7.08
CA ARG A 122 -3.87 14.20 6.30
C ARG A 122 -2.92 13.01 6.24
N PHE A 123 -2.36 12.78 5.07
CA PHE A 123 -1.39 11.70 4.86
C PHE A 123 0.00 12.16 5.28
N LEU A 124 0.77 11.26 5.88
CA LEU A 124 2.12 11.55 6.39
C LEU A 124 3.25 11.01 5.48
N GLY A 125 2.95 10.09 4.56
CA GLY A 125 3.93 9.50 3.64
C GLY A 125 4.54 8.19 4.15
N ALA A 126 5.47 7.62 3.39
CA ALA A 126 6.18 6.39 3.71
C ALA A 126 7.37 6.61 4.65
N GLY A 127 7.87 5.53 5.26
CA GLY A 127 9.00 5.61 6.19
C GLY A 127 8.70 6.50 7.40
N LEU A 128 7.46 6.46 7.90
CA LEU A 128 7.01 7.27 9.02
C LEU A 128 7.80 6.93 10.28
N THR A 129 8.45 7.93 10.88
CA THR A 129 9.02 7.86 12.22
C THR A 129 8.23 8.77 13.14
N VAL A 130 8.05 8.36 14.39
CA VAL A 130 7.36 9.14 15.42
C VAL A 130 8.24 9.19 16.66
N GLU A 131 8.59 10.40 17.09
CA GLU A 131 9.36 10.70 18.29
C GLU A 131 8.46 11.34 19.35
N THR A 132 8.78 11.15 20.63
CA THR A 132 8.10 11.81 21.76
C THR A 132 8.90 13.02 22.23
N ASP A 133 8.23 14.15 22.37
CA ASP A 133 8.71 15.36 23.02
C ASP A 133 8.04 15.45 24.40
N GLU A 134 8.71 14.91 25.42
CA GLU A 134 8.17 14.78 26.78
C GLU A 134 7.97 16.13 27.47
N GLU A 135 8.85 17.11 27.20
CA GLU A 135 8.76 18.45 27.79
C GLU A 135 7.50 19.18 27.32
N ARG A 136 7.15 19.04 26.04
CA ARG A 136 5.96 19.68 25.44
C ARG A 136 4.73 18.79 25.47
N GLY A 137 4.88 17.51 25.82
CA GLY A 137 3.81 16.51 25.81
C GLY A 137 3.26 16.26 24.39
N LEU A 138 4.16 16.15 23.40
CA LEU A 138 3.80 16.00 21.99
C LEU A 138 4.44 14.76 21.35
N TYR A 139 3.82 14.28 20.29
CA TYR A 139 4.39 13.36 19.31
C TYR A 139 4.81 14.16 18.09
N ARG A 140 6.00 13.89 17.55
CA ARG A 140 6.49 14.48 16.31
C ARG A 140 6.70 13.39 15.26
N ALA A 141 5.93 13.46 14.20
CA ALA A 141 6.01 12.55 13.06
C ALA A 141 6.85 13.15 11.91
N ARG A 142 7.68 12.33 11.27
CA ARG A 142 8.48 12.66 10.07
C ARG A 142 8.39 11.53 9.06
N SER A 143 8.58 11.84 7.78
CA SER A 143 8.53 10.85 6.70
C SER A 143 9.63 11.10 5.68
N ALA A 144 10.14 10.04 5.08
CA ALA A 144 11.06 10.11 3.94
C ALA A 144 10.42 10.75 2.70
N THR A 145 9.09 10.68 2.56
CA THR A 145 8.35 11.21 1.42
C THR A 145 8.25 12.73 1.42
N VAL A 146 8.40 13.40 2.57
CA VAL A 146 8.46 14.87 2.65
C VAL A 146 9.63 15.28 3.55
N PRO A 147 10.88 15.22 3.02
CA PRO A 147 12.06 15.52 3.81
C PRO A 147 12.01 16.93 4.41
N GLY A 148 12.40 17.04 5.69
CA GLY A 148 12.43 18.32 6.41
C GLY A 148 11.09 18.80 6.97
N ALA A 149 9.97 18.18 6.61
CA ALA A 149 8.67 18.44 7.23
C ALA A 149 8.47 17.58 8.49
N SER A 150 7.68 18.09 9.44
CA SER A 150 7.21 17.31 10.58
C SER A 150 5.79 17.69 10.96
N THR A 151 5.05 16.73 11.53
CA THR A 151 3.70 16.95 12.06
C THR A 151 3.71 16.70 13.56
N GLU A 152 3.22 17.66 14.34
CA GLU A 152 3.09 17.52 15.79
C GLU A 152 1.64 17.18 16.19
N ALA A 153 1.46 16.27 17.15
CA ALA A 153 0.15 15.92 17.70
C ALA A 153 0.25 15.67 19.21
N ARG A 154 -0.85 15.89 19.94
CA ARG A 154 -0.94 15.61 21.40
C ARG A 154 -1.29 14.17 21.72
N ALA A 155 -1.71 13.40 20.72
CA ALA A 155 -2.13 12.03 20.86
C ALA A 155 -1.64 11.23 19.66
N LEU A 156 -1.25 9.99 19.91
CA LEU A 156 -0.93 8.99 18.90
C LEU A 156 -1.85 7.79 19.11
N VAL A 157 -2.51 7.36 18.04
CA VAL A 157 -3.28 6.12 18.02
C VAL A 157 -2.53 5.14 17.14
N GLU A 158 -2.04 4.04 17.72
CA GLU A 158 -1.58 2.89 16.95
C GLU A 158 -2.80 2.03 16.60
N ALA A 159 -3.13 1.95 15.31
CA ALA A 159 -4.27 1.21 14.79
C ALA A 159 -3.86 -0.08 14.03
N ARG A 160 -2.60 -0.50 14.09
CA ARG A 160 -2.16 -1.80 13.55
C ARG A 160 -2.82 -2.92 14.33
N LEU A 161 -3.30 -3.92 13.61
CA LEU A 161 -3.79 -5.15 14.20
C LEU A 161 -2.57 -5.95 14.72
N PRO A 162 -2.48 -6.24 16.04
CA PRO A 162 -1.38 -7.06 16.56
C PRO A 162 -1.52 -8.51 16.10
N ASP A 163 -0.40 -9.24 16.11
CA ASP A 163 -0.41 -10.67 15.83
C ASP A 163 -1.34 -11.41 16.81
N PRO A 164 -2.07 -12.44 16.34
CA PRO A 164 -2.88 -13.27 17.21
C PRO A 164 -2.04 -13.86 18.36
N SER A 165 -2.47 -13.65 19.60
CA SER A 165 -1.76 -14.13 20.79
C SER A 165 -2.72 -14.82 21.77
N LEU A 166 -2.37 -16.04 22.18
CA LEU A 166 -3.09 -16.74 23.25
C LEU A 166 -2.98 -16.00 24.59
N GLN A 167 -1.89 -15.26 24.82
CA GLN A 167 -1.70 -14.50 26.06
C GLN A 167 -2.67 -13.31 26.18
N HIS A 168 -3.16 -12.80 25.04
CA HIS A 168 -4.03 -11.62 24.97
C HIS A 168 -5.43 -11.95 24.45
N THR A 169 -5.80 -13.24 24.41
CA THR A 169 -7.14 -13.65 23.98
C THR A 169 -8.17 -13.44 25.08
N ALA A 170 -9.32 -12.84 24.73
CA ALA A 170 -10.49 -12.77 25.61
C ALA A 170 -11.36 -14.04 25.53
N SER A 171 -11.00 -15.00 24.67
CA SER A 171 -11.77 -16.24 24.49
C SER A 171 -11.55 -17.17 25.68
N PRO A 172 -12.59 -17.56 26.44
CA PRO A 172 -12.44 -18.49 27.56
C PRO A 172 -12.07 -19.92 27.13
N LEU A 173 -12.14 -20.21 25.83
CA LEU A 173 -11.83 -21.51 25.24
C LEU A 173 -10.38 -21.64 24.76
N LEU A 174 -9.67 -20.53 24.62
CA LEU A 174 -8.27 -20.47 24.20
C LEU A 174 -7.44 -20.09 25.42
N ARG A 175 -6.53 -20.98 25.85
CA ARG A 175 -5.55 -20.72 26.91
C ARG A 175 -4.16 -20.95 26.36
#